data_AF-F8LCL2-F1
#
_entry.id   AF-F8LCL2-F1
#
_cell.length_a   1.000
_cell.length_b   1.000
_cell.length_c   1.000
_cell.angle_alpha   90.00
_cell.angle_beta   90.00
_cell.angle_gamma   90.00
#
_symmetry.space_group_name_H-M   'P 1'
#
loop_
_entity.id
_entity.type
_entity.pdbx_description
1 polymer ?
#
loop_
_entity_poly.entity_id
_entity_poly.type
_entity_poly.pdbx_seq_one_letter_code
_entity_poly.pdbx_strand_id
1 'polypeptide(L)'
;MDIIDHLTNEKISKNFNNQFDLVNYAIKLAANMIQTGREPRVKMNTENPALLILEEIIEGKDTFVEVSAKKEQKNFKEIELERVKEKVEEEADDSELLEDEEETQEVLS
;
A
#
# COMPACT_ATOMS: atom_id res chain seq x y z
N MET A 1 15.93 32.70 3.31
CA MET A 1 16.77 31.89 4.21
C MET A 1 16.89 30.55 3.54
N ASP A 2 18.10 30.16 3.16
CA ASP A 2 18.29 28.93 2.36
C ASP A 2 17.99 27.71 3.24
N ILE A 3 17.13 26.82 2.72
CA ILE A 3 16.58 25.63 3.41
C ILE A 3 17.69 24.74 4.01
N ILE A 4 18.85 24.76 3.38
CA ILE A 4 20.01 23.92 3.70
C ILE A 4 20.59 24.28 5.07
N ASP A 5 20.48 25.54 5.52
CA ASP A 5 21.15 25.98 6.74
C ASP A 5 20.40 25.62 8.03
N HIS A 6 19.08 25.34 7.98
CA HIS A 6 18.31 25.02 9.19
C HIS A 6 17.91 23.55 9.33
N LEU A 7 17.90 22.78 8.23
CA LEU A 7 17.36 21.42 8.19
C LEU A 7 18.49 20.41 8.40
N THR A 8 19.08 20.40 9.60
CA THR A 8 20.17 19.48 9.94
C THR A 8 19.70 18.38 10.89
N ASN A 9 20.29 17.19 10.76
CA ASN A 9 19.96 16.03 11.59
C ASN A 9 20.22 16.30 13.07
N GLU A 10 21.22 17.10 13.41
CA GLU A 10 21.57 17.49 14.78
C GLU A 10 20.48 18.34 15.44
N LYS A 11 19.75 19.13 14.64
CA LYS A 11 18.65 19.96 15.16
C LYS A 11 17.41 19.13 15.41
N ILE A 12 17.09 18.23 14.47
CA ILE A 12 15.89 17.37 14.53
C ILE A 12 16.04 16.30 15.61
N SER A 13 17.21 15.66 15.68
CA SER A 13 17.45 14.52 16.58
C SER A 13 17.29 14.88 18.07
N LYS A 14 17.35 16.16 18.46
CA LYS A 14 17.12 16.59 19.86
C LYS A 14 15.73 16.24 20.39
N ASN A 15 14.76 16.05 19.50
CA ASN A 15 13.39 15.70 19.86
C ASN A 15 13.15 14.19 19.97
N PHE A 16 14.19 13.37 19.70
CA PHE A 16 14.08 11.91 19.63
C PHE A 16 15.19 11.25 20.45
N ASN A 17 14.92 10.05 20.99
CA ASN A 17 15.92 9.34 21.80
C ASN A 17 17.08 8.82 20.94
N ASN A 18 16.81 8.48 19.69
CA ASN A 18 17.80 8.01 18.73
C ASN A 18 17.37 8.35 17.29
N GLN A 19 18.28 8.17 16.33
CA GLN A 19 18.04 8.49 14.92
C GLN A 19 17.00 7.56 14.26
N PHE A 20 16.90 6.30 14.67
CA PHE A 20 15.89 5.38 14.16
C PHE A 20 14.48 5.78 14.59
N ASP A 21 14.31 6.31 15.81
CA ASP A 21 13.02 6.82 16.28
C ASP A 21 12.53 7.97 15.42
N LEU A 22 13.43 8.89 15.06
CA LEU A 22 13.14 9.98 14.12
C LEU A 22 12.67 9.42 12.77
N VAL A 23 13.41 8.48 12.19
CA VAL A 23 13.05 7.89 10.88
C VAL A 23 11.71 7.17 10.95
N ASN A 24 11.49 6.36 11.98
CA ASN A 24 10.22 5.65 12.21
C ASN A 24 9.05 6.62 12.37
N TYR A 25 9.26 7.73 13.08
CA TYR A 25 8.26 8.76 13.26
C TYR A 25 7.93 9.46 11.94
N ALA A 26 8.94 9.86 11.17
CA ALA A 26 8.77 10.49 9.86
C ALA A 26 8.01 9.57 8.87
N ILE A 27 8.30 8.26 8.87
CA ILE A 27 7.57 7.27 8.06
C ILE A 27 6.09 7.21 8.46
N LYS A 28 5.79 7.19 9.76
CA LYS A 28 4.40 7.17 10.26
C LYS A 28 3.67 8.46 9.88
N LEU A 29 4.32 9.61 9.99
CA LEU A 29 3.74 10.90 9.60
C LEU A 29 3.45 10.93 8.09
N ALA A 30 4.40 10.47 7.27
CA ALA A 30 4.23 10.34 5.82
C ALA A 30 3.05 9.43 5.48
N ALA A 31 2.97 8.26 6.11
CA ALA A 31 1.86 7.33 5.91
C ALA A 31 0.52 7.95 6.29
N ASN A 32 0.47 8.68 7.41
CA ASN A 32 -0.73 9.40 7.82
C ASN A 32 -1.14 10.48 6.80
N MET A 33 -0.18 11.23 6.25
CA MET A 33 -0.44 12.22 5.21
C MET A 33 -1.03 11.58 3.96
N ILE A 34 -0.44 10.47 3.49
CA ILE A 34 -0.91 9.72 2.34
C ILE A 34 -2.31 9.15 2.59
N GLN A 35 -2.56 8.60 3.77
CA GLN A 35 -3.84 7.97 4.09
C GLN A 35 -4.99 8.98 4.20
N THR A 36 -4.70 10.17 4.71
CA THR A 36 -5.70 11.23 4.96
C THR A 36 -5.83 12.21 3.80
N GLY A 37 -4.86 12.23 2.89
CA GLY A 37 -4.78 13.21 1.81
C GLY A 37 -4.49 14.63 2.32
N ARG A 38 -4.04 14.79 3.58
CA ARG A 38 -3.75 16.14 4.11
C ARG A 38 -2.55 16.74 3.41
N GLU A 39 -2.62 18.04 3.16
CA GLU A 39 -1.48 18.80 2.67
C GLU A 39 -0.43 19.06 3.77
N PRO A 40 0.83 19.32 3.39
CA PRO A 40 1.84 19.82 4.31
C PRO A 40 1.41 21.15 4.95
N ARG A 41 1.65 21.30 6.25
CA ARG A 41 1.37 22.52 7.04
C ARG A 41 2.49 23.54 6.99
N VAL A 42 3.62 23.15 6.41
CA VAL A 42 4.78 24.00 6.14
C VAL A 42 4.82 24.30 4.64
N LYS A 43 5.15 25.54 4.30
CA LYS A 43 5.32 25.96 2.91
C LYS A 43 6.81 26.00 2.60
N MET A 44 7.28 25.03 1.82
CA MET A 44 8.64 25.04 1.30
C MET A 44 8.62 25.08 -0.22
N ASN A 45 9.58 25.78 -0.81
CA ASN A 45 9.80 25.76 -2.25
C ASN A 45 10.60 24.51 -2.64
N THR A 46 10.00 23.33 -2.44
CA THR A 46 10.61 22.04 -2.79
C THR A 46 9.54 21.06 -3.22
N GLU A 47 9.90 20.24 -4.21
CA GLU A 47 9.07 19.11 -4.65
C GLU A 47 9.37 17.84 -3.84
N ASN A 48 10.38 17.85 -2.96
CA ASN A 48 10.75 16.68 -2.17
C ASN A 48 9.85 16.53 -0.93
N PRO A 49 8.94 15.55 -0.89
CA PRO A 49 8.03 15.37 0.24
C PRO A 49 8.76 15.01 1.54
N ALA A 50 9.93 14.37 1.46
CA ALA A 50 10.71 14.05 2.65
C ALA A 50 11.20 15.33 3.37
N LEU A 51 11.58 16.37 2.61
CA LEU A 51 11.99 17.64 3.21
C LEU A 51 10.82 18.36 3.89
N LEU A 52 9.63 18.32 3.27
CA LEU A 52 8.41 18.88 3.86
C LEU A 52 8.04 18.21 5.18
N ILE A 53 8.18 16.88 5.26
CA ILE A 53 7.95 16.11 6.48
C ILE A 53 8.94 16.49 7.57
N LEU A 54 10.24 16.54 7.24
CA LEU A 54 11.27 16.90 8.22
C LEU A 54 11.07 18.33 8.71
N GLU A 55 10.63 19.24 7.85
CA GLU A 55 10.34 20.62 8.25
C GLU A 55 9.12 20.75 9.15
N GLU A 56 8.04 19.98 8.91
CA GLU A 56 6.93 19.91 9.86
C GLU A 56 7.39 19.48 11.25
N ILE A 57 8.30 18.50 11.32
CA ILE A 57 8.87 18.00 12.58
C ILE A 57 9.72 19.07 13.26
N ILE A 58 10.49 19.86 12.51
CA ILE A 58 11.29 20.96 13.09
C ILE A 58 10.41 22.08 13.62
N GLU A 59 9.36 22.45 12.88
CA GLU A 59 8.44 23.51 13.28
C GLU A 59 7.41 23.07 14.35
N GLY A 60 7.38 21.78 14.70
CA GLY A 60 6.42 21.21 15.66
C GLY A 60 4.98 21.23 15.13
N LYS A 61 4.80 21.16 13.80
CA LYS A 61 3.50 21.16 13.10
C LYS A 61 3.09 19.77 12.61
N ASP A 62 3.85 18.75 13.00
CA ASP A 62 3.74 17.34 12.69
C ASP A 62 2.58 16.67 13.45
N THR A 63 1.34 17.08 13.17
CA THR A 63 0.15 16.45 13.80
C THR A 63 -0.45 15.34 12.94
N PHE A 64 -0.78 14.23 13.60
CA PHE A 64 -1.50 13.10 13.02
C PHE A 64 -2.99 13.43 12.91
N VAL A 65 -3.58 13.15 11.75
CA VAL A 65 -5.02 13.24 11.53
C VAL A 65 -5.63 11.85 11.73
N GLU A 66 -6.75 11.77 12.43
CA GLU A 66 -7.45 10.51 12.64
C GLU A 66 -7.89 9.92 11.29
N VAL A 67 -7.49 8.67 11.05
CA VAL A 67 -7.93 7.92 9.88
C VAL A 67 -9.19 7.17 10.32
N SER A 68 -10.36 7.57 9.80
CA SER A 68 -11.57 6.77 9.98
C SER A 68 -11.29 5.37 9.44
N ALA A 69 -11.41 4.34 10.28
CA ALA A 69 -11.04 2.95 10.01
C ALA A 69 -11.97 2.26 8.97
N LYS A 70 -12.07 2.82 7.77
CA LYS A 70 -12.69 2.22 6.59
C LYS A 70 -11.64 2.03 5.52
N LYS A 71 -10.62 1.24 5.82
CA LYS A 71 -9.84 0.58 4.76
C LYS A 71 -9.93 -0.90 5.06
N GLU A 72 -10.79 -1.56 4.31
CA GLU A 72 -10.77 -3.00 4.10
C GLU A 72 -9.31 -3.40 3.94
N GLN A 73 -8.78 -4.12 4.94
CA GLN A 73 -7.57 -4.88 4.75
C GLN A 73 -7.92 -5.95 3.72
N LYS A 74 -7.81 -5.61 2.42
CA LYS A 74 -7.81 -6.65 1.40
C LYS A 74 -6.58 -7.48 1.66
N ASN A 75 -6.82 -8.62 2.28
CA ASN A 75 -5.80 -9.57 2.66
C ASN A 75 -5.17 -10.04 1.33
N PHE A 76 -3.88 -9.80 1.11
CA PHE A 76 -3.23 -10.13 -0.17
C PHE A 76 -3.42 -11.61 -0.56
N LYS A 77 -3.66 -12.49 0.43
CA LYS A 77 -4.02 -13.90 0.23
C LYS A 77 -5.35 -14.11 -0.50
N GLU A 78 -6.32 -13.21 -0.32
CA GLU A 78 -7.66 -13.33 -0.87
C GLU A 78 -7.69 -12.99 -2.37
N ILE A 79 -6.86 -12.02 -2.78
CA ILE A 79 -6.68 -11.63 -4.20
C ILE A 79 -6.00 -12.75 -5.00
N GLU A 80 -5.06 -13.48 -4.38
CA GLU A 80 -4.38 -14.61 -5.03
C GLU A 80 -5.33 -15.81 -5.19
N LEU A 81 -6.21 -16.05 -4.22
CA LEU A 81 -7.25 -17.09 -4.29
C LEU A 81 -8.31 -16.80 -5.38
N GLU A 82 -8.72 -15.54 -5.57
CA GLU A 82 -9.65 -15.16 -6.65
C GLU A 82 -9.04 -15.40 -8.03
N ARG A 83 -7.77 -15.04 -8.24
CA ARG A 83 -7.06 -15.27 -9.52
C ARG A 83 -6.84 -16.74 -9.84
N VAL A 84 -6.68 -17.58 -8.83
CA VAL A 84 -6.55 -19.03 -9.02
C VAL A 84 -7.91 -19.65 -9.36
N LYS A 85 -9.00 -19.21 -8.73
CA LYS A 85 -10.35 -19.70 -9.07
C LYS A 85 -10.76 -19.38 -10.50
N GLU A 86 -10.50 -18.16 -10.97
CA GLU A 86 -10.82 -17.72 -12.34
C GLU A 86 -10.11 -18.59 -13.39
N LYS A 87 -8.86 -19.02 -13.14
CA LYS A 87 -8.13 -19.95 -14.02
C LYS A 87 -8.64 -21.38 -13.99
N VAL A 88 -9.14 -21.84 -12.85
CA VAL A 88 -9.65 -23.21 -12.70
C VAL A 88 -11.02 -23.37 -13.38
N GLU A 89 -11.83 -22.31 -13.44
CA GLU A 89 -13.12 -22.33 -14.15
C GLU A 89 -12.96 -22.26 -15.68
N GLU A 90 -11.97 -21.52 -16.21
CA GLU A 90 -11.66 -21.52 -17.66
C GLU A 90 -11.14 -22.88 -18.17
N GLU A 91 -10.40 -23.64 -17.36
CA GLU A 91 -9.86 -24.95 -17.76
C GLU A 91 -10.87 -26.10 -17.63
N ALA A 92 -11.99 -25.91 -16.91
CA ALA A 92 -13.00 -26.95 -16.72
C ALA A 92 -14.01 -27.04 -17.88
N ASP A 93 -14.25 -25.93 -18.59
CA ASP A 93 -15.26 -25.84 -19.67
C ASP A 93 -14.79 -26.53 -20.98
N ASP A 94 -13.48 -26.73 -21.15
CA ASP A 94 -12.91 -27.37 -22.35
C ASP A 94 -12.85 -28.92 -22.27
N SER A 95 -13.37 -29.53 -21.19
CA SER A 95 -13.25 -30.99 -20.95
C SER A 95 -14.55 -31.81 -21.03
N GLU A 96 -15.71 -31.19 -21.28
CA GLU A 96 -17.02 -31.88 -21.39
C GLU A 96 -17.52 -32.08 -22.84
N LEU A 97 -16.67 -32.60 -23.74
CA LEU A 97 -17.10 -32.94 -25.11
C LEU A 97 -16.53 -34.28 -25.60
N LEU A 98 -16.68 -35.36 -24.82
CA LEU A 98 -16.56 -36.73 -25.34
C LEU A 98 -17.45 -37.70 -24.55
N GLU A 99 -18.76 -37.74 -24.85
CA GLU A 99 -19.59 -38.91 -24.59
C GLU A 99 -20.38 -39.30 -25.86
N ASP A 100 -20.41 -40.61 -26.09
CA ASP A 100 -21.34 -41.43 -26.87
C ASP A 100 -21.10 -41.69 -28.38
N GLU A 101 -20.33 -42.75 -28.66
CA GLU A 101 -20.65 -43.68 -29.75
C GLU A 101 -20.74 -45.12 -29.20
N GLU A 102 -21.92 -45.53 -28.72
CA GLU A 102 -22.31 -46.94 -28.67
C GLU A 102 -23.04 -47.29 -29.97
N GLU A 103 -22.53 -48.23 -30.77
CA GLU A 103 -23.38 -48.99 -31.69
C GLU A 103 -23.10 -50.49 -31.53
N THR A 104 -24.07 -51.13 -30.88
CA THR A 104 -24.23 -52.57 -30.69
C THR A 104 -24.43 -53.30 -32.03
N GLN A 105 -23.73 -54.42 -32.26
CA GLN A 105 -24.16 -55.43 -33.23
C GLN A 105 -24.36 -56.79 -32.53
N GLU A 106 -25.60 -57.06 -32.12
CA GLU A 106 -26.09 -58.44 -31.96
C GLU A 106 -26.76 -58.90 -33.27
N VAL A 107 -26.14 -59.91 -33.88
CA VAL A 107 -26.74 -61.11 -34.51
C VAL A 107 -28.05 -60.95 -35.30
N LEU A 108 -27.96 -61.12 -36.62
CA LEU A 108 -29.06 -61.66 -37.44
C LEU A 108 -28.59 -62.89 -38.22
N SER A 109 -29.13 -64.04 -37.80
CA SER A 109 -29.51 -65.26 -38.57
C SER A 109 -28.55 -65.89 -39.57
#